data_AF-A0A4Y8KEA1-F1
#
_entry.id   AF-A0A4Y8KEA1-F1
#
_cell.length_a   1.000
_cell.length_b   1.000
_cell.length_c   1.000
_cell.angle_alpha   90.00
_cell.angle_beta   90.00
_cell.angle_gamma   90.00
#
_symmetry.space_group_name_H-M   'P 1'
#
loop_
_entity.id
_entity.type
_entity.pdbx_description
1 polymer ?
#
loop_
_entity_poly.entity_id
_entity_poly.type
_entity_poly.pdbx_seq_one_letter_code
_entity_poly.pdbx_strand_id
1 'polypeptide(L)'
;MAYDQTCLIIDLMAPLKFYRDHIAAFEAGAGCFRDVLGDLGLDARVGPVDGEYCAGDHSVNARGQVKVVGIAQRAMRSARLLTACIVLEKPERLRPVVDAVYGAMKLDWSPSSLGSVRGEGVQGTLDEIVHELVTGLQQRHSEWAFPQITHIDDARA
;
A
#
# COMPACT_ATOMS: atom_id res chain seq x y z
N MET A 1 6.81 6.24 7.59
CA MET A 1 5.34 6.16 7.65
C MET A 1 4.90 6.03 9.10
N ALA A 2 3.79 6.66 9.47
CA ALA A 2 3.11 6.40 10.74
C ALA A 2 2.06 5.31 10.52
N TYR A 3 1.97 4.35 11.44
CA TYR A 3 0.98 3.28 11.42
C TYR A 3 0.71 2.81 12.86
N ASP A 4 -0.45 2.19 13.08
CA ASP A 4 -0.80 1.52 14.33
C ASP A 4 -1.59 0.22 14.04
N GLN A 5 -2.26 -0.34 15.04
CA GLN A 5 -3.05 -1.58 14.92
C GLN A 5 -4.23 -1.48 13.93
N THR A 6 -4.54 -0.28 13.44
CA THR A 6 -5.60 -0.05 12.43
C THR A 6 -5.06 -0.02 11.00
N CYS A 7 -3.78 -0.33 10.81
CA CYS A 7 -3.13 -0.36 9.51
C CYS A 7 -2.74 -1.81 9.16
N LEU A 8 -2.81 -2.12 7.87
CA LEU A 8 -2.24 -3.35 7.31
C LEU A 8 -0.99 -3.00 6.50
N ILE A 9 0.13 -3.62 6.86
CA ILE A 9 1.38 -3.52 6.11
C ILE A 9 1.55 -4.79 5.29
N ILE A 10 1.76 -4.64 3.99
CA ILE A 10 1.99 -5.76 3.07
C ILE A 10 3.30 -5.53 2.35
N ASP A 11 4.13 -6.57 2.34
CA ASP A 11 5.34 -6.65 1.55
C ASP A 11 5.14 -7.63 0.40
N LEU A 12 5.26 -7.14 -0.82
CA LEU A 12 5.24 -7.94 -2.05
C LEU A 12 6.67 -8.03 -2.59
N MET A 13 7.15 -9.25 -2.82
CA MET A 13 8.48 -9.48 -3.35
C MET A 13 8.40 -10.14 -4.72
N ALA A 14 9.15 -9.60 -5.68
CA ALA A 14 9.22 -10.13 -7.04
C ALA A 14 10.65 -10.06 -7.58
N PRO A 15 11.07 -11.00 -8.45
CA PRO A 15 12.31 -10.88 -9.21
C PRO A 15 12.40 -9.56 -9.98
N LEU A 16 13.57 -8.92 -9.97
CA LEU A 16 13.75 -7.62 -10.61
C LEU A 16 13.44 -7.64 -12.12
N LYS A 17 13.67 -8.78 -12.77
CA LYS A 17 13.45 -9.01 -14.20
C LYS A 17 11.99 -8.96 -14.66
N PHE A 18 11.03 -9.00 -13.73
CA PHE A 18 9.60 -8.94 -14.08
C PHE A 18 9.15 -7.54 -14.50
N TYR A 19 9.91 -6.50 -14.16
CA TYR A 19 9.60 -5.13 -14.55
C TYR A 19 10.73 -4.56 -15.39
N ARG A 20 10.34 -3.79 -16.41
CA ARG A 20 11.29 -3.06 -17.25
C ARG A 20 12.11 -2.06 -16.44
N ASP A 21 11.47 -1.39 -15.49
CA ASP A 21 12.06 -0.35 -14.65
C ASP A 21 11.32 -0.24 -13.31
N HIS A 22 11.68 0.77 -12.50
CA HIS A 22 11.07 0.98 -11.20
C HIS A 22 9.68 1.62 -11.24
N ILE A 23 9.35 2.35 -12.31
CA ILE A 23 8.04 2.98 -12.48
C ILE A 23 7.02 1.89 -12.82
N ALA A 24 7.35 1.02 -13.79
CA ALA A 24 6.50 -0.12 -14.15
C ALA A 24 6.16 -1.01 -12.95
N ALA A 25 7.10 -1.19 -12.00
CA ALA A 25 6.84 -1.91 -10.76
C ALA A 25 5.85 -1.19 -9.83
N PHE A 26 5.97 0.13 -9.69
CA PHE A 26 5.00 0.92 -8.93
C PHE A 26 3.62 0.92 -9.59
N GLU A 27 3.55 1.11 -10.91
CA GLU A 27 2.30 1.09 -11.68
C GLU A 27 1.55 -0.23 -11.50
N ALA A 28 2.26 -1.35 -11.65
CA ALA A 28 1.68 -2.68 -11.46
C ALA A 28 1.21 -2.89 -10.00
N GLY A 29 1.99 -2.44 -9.02
CA GLY A 29 1.66 -2.61 -7.60
C GLY A 29 0.46 -1.77 -7.20
N ALA A 30 0.49 -0.47 -7.54
CA ALA A 30 -0.59 0.46 -7.28
C ALA A 30 -1.87 0.06 -8.02
N GLY A 31 -1.77 -0.42 -9.26
CA GLY A 31 -2.90 -0.99 -10.01
C GLY A 31 -3.53 -2.19 -9.29
N CYS A 32 -2.71 -3.10 -8.76
CA CYS A 32 -3.20 -4.25 -8.00
C CYS A 32 -3.98 -3.82 -6.75
N PHE A 33 -3.43 -2.90 -5.94
CA PHE A 33 -4.13 -2.38 -4.76
C PHE A 33 -5.40 -1.60 -5.14
N ARG A 34 -5.38 -0.81 -6.21
CA ARG A 34 -6.56 -0.13 -6.77
C ARG A 34 -7.66 -1.14 -7.07
N ASP A 35 -7.35 -2.21 -7.78
CA ASP A 35 -8.34 -3.19 -8.22
C ASP A 35 -8.93 -3.98 -7.04
N VAL A 36 -8.11 -4.39 -6.08
CA VAL A 36 -8.59 -5.08 -4.86
C VAL A 36 -9.47 -4.18 -3.99
N LEU A 37 -9.10 -2.90 -3.84
CA LEU A 37 -9.97 -1.95 -3.15
C LEU A 37 -11.26 -1.66 -3.92
N GLY A 38 -11.20 -1.67 -5.25
CA GLY A 38 -12.36 -1.57 -6.12
C GLY A 38 -13.35 -2.72 -5.91
N ASP A 39 -12.86 -3.95 -5.76
CA ASP A 39 -13.70 -5.13 -5.44
C ASP A 39 -14.41 -4.98 -4.08
N LEU A 40 -13.78 -4.29 -3.13
CA LEU A 40 -14.37 -3.94 -1.82
C LEU A 40 -15.35 -2.77 -1.90
N GLY A 41 -15.56 -2.19 -3.09
CA GLY A 41 -16.54 -1.14 -3.35
C GLY A 41 -16.00 0.29 -3.25
N LEU A 42 -14.68 0.50 -3.13
CA LEU A 42 -14.11 1.85 -3.16
C LEU A 42 -14.05 2.39 -4.61
N ASP A 43 -14.27 3.71 -4.77
CA ASP A 43 -13.79 4.45 -5.96
C ASP A 43 -12.27 4.63 -5.86
N ALA A 44 -11.54 3.53 -5.99
CA ALA A 44 -10.10 3.50 -5.86
C ALA A 44 -9.41 3.98 -7.14
N ARG A 45 -8.42 4.88 -6.99
CA ARG A 45 -7.65 5.44 -8.11
C ARG A 45 -6.17 5.45 -7.76
N VAL A 46 -5.32 5.31 -8.77
CA VAL A 46 -3.87 5.51 -8.62
C VAL A 46 -3.57 6.97 -8.91
N GLY A 47 -2.80 7.59 -8.03
CA GLY A 47 -2.34 8.97 -8.17
C GLY A 47 -2.19 9.67 -6.82
N PRO A 48 -1.42 10.76 -6.79
CA PRO A 48 -1.21 11.56 -5.58
C PRO A 48 -2.50 12.26 -5.16
N VAL A 49 -2.61 12.56 -3.87
CA VAL A 49 -3.62 13.45 -3.30
C VAL A 49 -2.96 14.74 -2.83
N ASP A 50 -3.60 15.88 -3.09
CA ASP A 50 -3.12 17.18 -2.65
C ASP A 50 -2.94 17.24 -1.12
N GLY A 51 -1.75 17.65 -0.68
CA GLY A 51 -1.41 17.73 0.74
C GLY A 51 -1.30 16.38 1.45
N GLU A 52 -1.06 15.27 0.74
CA GLU A 52 -0.84 13.97 1.38
C GLU A 52 0.49 13.88 2.11
N TYR A 53 0.50 13.15 3.24
CA TYR A 53 1.74 12.77 3.89
C TYR A 53 2.45 11.68 3.08
N CYS A 54 3.78 11.74 3.06
CA CYS A 54 4.64 10.84 2.31
C CYS A 54 4.23 10.79 0.83
N ALA A 55 4.16 11.98 0.22
CA ALA A 55 3.68 12.16 -1.15
C ALA A 55 4.43 11.31 -2.17
N GLY A 56 3.69 10.77 -3.14
CA GLY A 56 4.25 10.04 -4.27
C GLY A 56 3.24 9.78 -5.38
N ASP A 57 3.72 9.63 -6.61
CA ASP A 57 2.87 9.55 -7.82
C ASP A 57 1.98 8.29 -7.88
N HIS A 58 2.26 7.29 -7.03
CA HIS A 58 1.63 5.97 -7.05
C HIS A 58 0.89 5.64 -5.76
N SER A 59 0.46 6.66 -5.01
CA SER A 59 -0.53 6.50 -3.95
C SER A 59 -1.81 5.88 -4.51
N VAL A 60 -2.51 5.09 -3.70
CA VAL A 60 -3.88 4.67 -4.02
C VAL A 60 -4.84 5.46 -3.14
N ASN A 61 -5.73 6.19 -3.79
CA ASN A 61 -6.66 7.11 -3.15
C ASN A 61 -8.10 6.70 -3.41
N ALA A 62 -9.02 7.26 -2.63
CA ALA A 62 -10.44 7.18 -2.88
C ALA A 62 -10.97 8.50 -3.45
N ARG A 63 -11.71 8.41 -4.56
CA ARG A 63 -12.35 9.52 -5.29
C ARG A 63 -11.42 10.62 -5.80
N GLY A 64 -10.10 10.45 -5.75
CA GLY A 64 -9.12 11.51 -5.99
C GLY A 64 -8.83 12.40 -4.77
N GLN A 65 -9.44 12.12 -3.61
CA GLN A 65 -9.53 13.11 -2.51
C GLN A 65 -8.79 12.68 -1.24
N VAL A 66 -8.68 11.38 -0.97
CA VAL A 66 -8.06 10.87 0.26
C VAL A 66 -7.17 9.67 -0.03
N LYS A 67 -5.94 9.69 0.46
CA LYS A 67 -4.99 8.58 0.36
C LYS A 67 -5.40 7.47 1.31
N VAL A 68 -5.54 6.26 0.77
CA VAL A 68 -5.88 5.04 1.53
C VAL A 68 -4.67 4.10 1.61
N VAL A 69 -3.87 4.05 0.55
CA VAL A 69 -2.64 3.23 0.48
C VAL A 69 -1.45 4.10 0.11
N GLY A 70 -0.42 4.04 0.95
CA GLY A 70 0.92 4.51 0.62
C GLY A 70 1.78 3.35 0.17
N ILE A 71 2.50 3.51 -0.96
CA ILE A 71 3.37 2.48 -1.51
C ILE A 71 4.80 3.01 -1.55
N ALA A 72 5.75 2.17 -1.11
CA ALA A 72 7.17 2.37 -1.22
C ALA A 72 7.82 1.15 -1.87
N GLN A 73 9.04 1.28 -2.36
CA GLN A 73 9.78 0.13 -2.86
C GLN A 73 11.28 0.23 -2.65
N ARG A 74 11.93 -0.93 -2.62
CA ARG A 74 13.38 -1.10 -2.56
C ARG A 74 13.82 -2.09 -3.63
N ALA A 75 14.74 -1.66 -4.47
CA ALA A 75 15.47 -2.57 -5.36
C ALA A 75 16.63 -3.22 -4.61
N MET A 76 16.80 -4.53 -4.79
CA MET A 76 17.90 -5.34 -4.28
C MET A 76 18.62 -5.99 -5.48
N ARG A 77 19.67 -6.78 -5.23
CA ARG A 77 20.51 -7.35 -6.30
C ARG A 77 19.73 -8.14 -7.36
N SER A 78 18.74 -8.92 -6.96
CA SER A 78 17.96 -9.80 -7.85
C SER A 78 16.44 -9.69 -7.65
N ALA A 79 16.01 -8.94 -6.65
CA ALA A 79 14.61 -8.84 -6.25
C ALA A 79 14.23 -7.38 -6.01
N ARG A 80 12.93 -7.14 -6.05
CA ARG A 80 12.30 -5.90 -5.65
C ARG A 80 11.34 -6.21 -4.53
N LEU A 81 11.37 -5.36 -3.51
CA LEU A 81 10.40 -5.35 -2.42
C LEU A 81 9.52 -4.12 -2.59
N LEU A 82 8.21 -4.32 -2.73
CA LEU A 82 7.21 -3.27 -2.70
C LEU A 82 6.46 -3.38 -1.37
N THR A 83 6.49 -2.31 -0.59
CA THR A 83 5.81 -2.23 0.70
C THR A 83 4.61 -1.31 0.57
N ALA A 84 3.43 -1.79 0.95
CA ALA A 84 2.22 -1.00 1.06
C ALA A 84 1.80 -0.86 2.52
N CYS A 85 1.32 0.33 2.89
CA CYS A 85 0.58 0.54 4.13
C CYS A 85 -0.83 0.96 3.76
N ILE A 86 -1.80 0.19 4.22
CA ILE A 86 -3.23 0.39 4.01
C ILE A 86 -3.82 0.84 5.34
N VAL A 87 -4.49 1.98 5.36
CA VAL A 87 -5.19 2.45 6.55
C VAL A 87 -6.59 1.83 6.55
N LEU A 88 -6.89 0.97 7.53
CA LEU A 88 -8.15 0.22 7.56
C LEU A 88 -9.25 0.97 8.31
N GLU A 89 -8.97 1.48 9.52
CA GLU A 89 -9.93 2.26 10.32
C GLU A 89 -9.68 3.76 10.26
N LYS A 90 -10.59 4.56 10.81
CA LYS A 90 -10.46 6.03 10.81
C LYS A 90 -9.12 6.48 11.42
N PRO A 91 -8.32 7.31 10.72
CA PRO A 91 -6.93 7.61 11.07
C PRO A 91 -6.75 8.66 12.18
N GLU A 92 -7.64 8.67 13.18
CA GLU A 92 -7.68 9.69 14.24
C GLU A 92 -6.39 9.73 15.08
N ARG A 93 -5.75 8.57 15.28
CA ARG A 93 -4.49 8.45 16.01
C ARG A 93 -3.26 8.76 15.15
N LEU A 94 -3.37 8.62 13.82
CA LEU A 94 -2.27 8.88 12.90
C LEU A 94 -2.09 10.37 12.66
N ARG A 95 -3.19 11.13 12.51
CA ARG A 95 -3.13 12.57 12.18
C ARG A 95 -2.27 13.38 13.15
N PRO A 96 -2.41 13.27 14.49
CA PRO A 96 -1.57 14.02 15.43
C PRO A 96 -0.09 13.69 15.34
N VAL A 97 0.26 12.43 15.00
CA VAL A 97 1.66 12.02 14.81
C VAL A 97 2.24 12.66 13.56
N VAL A 98 1.48 12.66 12.46
CA VAL A 98 1.89 13.32 11.22
C VAL A 98 2.00 14.83 11.43
N ASP A 99 1.03 15.47 12.10
CA ASP A 99 1.06 16.89 12.45
C ASP A 99 2.33 17.27 13.23
N ALA A 100 2.66 16.51 14.27
CA ALA A 100 3.84 16.78 15.09
C ALA A 100 5.14 16.67 14.28
N VAL A 101 5.26 15.63 13.45
CA VAL A 101 6.46 15.39 12.63
C VAL A 101 6.57 16.44 11.51
N TYR A 102 5.50 16.69 10.77
CA TYR A 102 5.48 17.65 9.67
C TYR A 102 5.68 19.08 10.17
N GLY A 103 5.06 19.44 11.30
CA GLY A 103 5.28 20.72 11.97
C GLY A 103 6.74 20.90 12.40
N ALA A 104 7.38 19.88 12.97
CA ALA A 104 8.80 19.92 13.32
C ALA A 104 9.71 20.05 12.09
N MET A 105 9.33 19.43 10.97
CA MET A 105 10.04 19.49 9.70
C MET A 105 9.73 20.75 8.88
N LYS A 106 8.75 21.57 9.30
CA LYS A 106 8.22 22.72 8.55
C LYS A 106 7.72 22.33 7.15
N LEU A 107 7.01 21.20 7.08
CA LEU A 107 6.34 20.73 5.87
C LEU A 107 4.84 20.93 5.99
N ASP A 108 4.21 21.36 4.91
CA ASP A 108 2.75 21.44 4.83
C ASP A 108 2.17 20.05 4.53
N TRP A 109 1.01 19.77 5.13
CA TRP A 109 0.17 18.64 4.78
C TRP A 109 -1.27 18.93 5.20
N SER A 110 -2.21 18.13 4.69
CA SER A 110 -3.63 18.26 5.03
C SER A 110 -4.12 17.02 5.78
N PRO A 111 -4.60 17.13 7.03
CA PRO A 111 -5.20 16.01 7.75
C PRO A 111 -6.40 15.38 7.04
N SER A 112 -7.09 16.15 6.19
CA SER A 112 -8.22 15.67 5.40
C SER A 112 -7.81 14.81 4.21
N SER A 113 -6.55 14.86 3.79
CA SER A 113 -6.05 14.03 2.69
C SER A 113 -5.72 12.59 3.12
N LEU A 114 -5.69 12.31 4.43
CA LEU A 114 -5.51 10.95 4.97
C LEU A 114 -6.87 10.28 5.22
N GLY A 115 -7.14 9.25 4.42
CA GLY A 115 -8.36 8.44 4.44
C GLY A 115 -8.13 7.01 4.96
N SER A 116 -9.16 6.18 4.86
CA SER A 116 -9.10 4.77 5.25
C SER A 116 -10.17 3.94 4.58
N VAL A 117 -9.99 2.62 4.55
CA VAL A 117 -10.96 1.68 3.98
C VAL A 117 -12.34 1.81 4.65
N ARG A 118 -12.40 1.87 5.99
CA ARG A 118 -13.65 2.11 6.74
C ARG A 118 -14.26 3.48 6.43
N GLY A 119 -13.42 4.51 6.32
CA GLY A 119 -13.88 5.87 6.00
C GLY A 119 -14.62 5.96 4.67
N GLU A 120 -14.34 5.03 3.77
CA GLU A 120 -14.93 4.91 2.44
C GLU A 120 -16.15 3.97 2.40
N GLY A 121 -16.63 3.50 3.55
CA GLY A 121 -17.91 2.80 3.67
C GLY A 121 -17.82 1.27 3.65
N VAL A 122 -16.63 0.68 3.61
CA VAL A 122 -16.46 -0.78 3.68
C VAL A 122 -16.96 -1.31 5.01
N GLN A 123 -17.80 -2.34 4.93
CA GLN A 123 -18.40 -3.02 6.07
C GLN A 123 -17.65 -4.30 6.42
N GLY A 124 -17.99 -4.91 7.55
CA GLY A 124 -17.31 -6.12 8.07
C GLY A 124 -16.31 -5.80 9.17
N THR A 125 -15.86 -6.85 9.85
CA THR A 125 -14.82 -6.80 10.88
C THR A 125 -13.45 -6.51 10.27
N LEU A 126 -12.49 -6.10 11.10
CA LEU A 126 -11.13 -5.85 10.64
C LEU A 126 -10.51 -7.11 10.00
N ASP A 127 -10.72 -8.26 10.62
CA ASP A 127 -10.19 -9.55 10.15
C ASP A 127 -10.79 -9.95 8.79
N GLU A 128 -12.09 -9.72 8.58
CA GLU A 128 -12.74 -9.94 7.28
C GLU A 128 -12.14 -9.03 6.20
N ILE A 129 -11.98 -7.73 6.50
CA ILE A 129 -11.38 -6.78 5.55
C ILE A 129 -9.94 -7.19 5.22
N VAL A 130 -9.15 -7.56 6.22
CA VAL A 130 -7.77 -8.05 6.01
C VAL A 130 -7.78 -9.32 5.17
N HIS A 131 -8.68 -10.26 5.45
CA HIS A 131 -8.80 -11.51 4.69
C HIS A 131 -9.12 -11.25 3.22
N GLU A 132 -10.09 -10.38 2.92
CA GLU A 132 -10.45 -10.03 1.55
C GLU A 132 -9.31 -9.29 0.82
N LEU A 133 -8.64 -8.34 1.48
CA LEU A 133 -7.49 -7.65 0.91
C LEU A 133 -6.35 -8.64 0.56
N VAL A 134 -5.99 -9.52 1.49
CA VAL A 134 -4.92 -10.50 1.27
C VAL A 134 -5.31 -11.50 0.18
N THR A 135 -6.55 -12.00 0.20
CA THR A 135 -7.05 -12.95 -0.80
C THR A 135 -7.10 -12.32 -2.19
N GLY A 136 -7.61 -11.10 -2.31
CA GLY A 136 -7.67 -10.37 -3.58
C GLY A 136 -6.28 -10.12 -4.17
N LEU A 137 -5.29 -9.77 -3.33
CA LEU A 137 -3.90 -9.63 -3.76
C LEU A 137 -3.30 -10.97 -4.19
N GLN A 138 -3.55 -12.05 -3.46
CA GLN A 138 -3.12 -13.41 -3.81
C GLN A 138 -3.70 -13.91 -5.14
N GLN A 139 -4.93 -13.55 -5.48
CA GLN A 139 -5.55 -13.93 -6.75
C GLN A 139 -5.00 -13.11 -7.93
N ARG A 140 -4.69 -11.83 -7.71
CA ARG A 140 -4.11 -10.91 -8.72
C ARG A 140 -2.59 -10.99 -8.81
N HIS A 141 -1.99 -11.86 -8.02
CA HIS A 141 -0.54 -12.09 -7.90
C HIS A 141 0.10 -12.68 -9.18
N SER A 142 -0.59 -12.69 -10.33
CA SER A 142 -0.21 -13.42 -11.55
C SER A 142 1.07 -12.93 -12.22
N GLU A 143 1.49 -11.67 -12.03
CA GLU A 143 2.80 -11.19 -12.51
C GLU A 143 3.89 -11.17 -11.41
N TRP A 144 3.51 -11.29 -10.14
CA TRP A 144 4.39 -11.04 -8.98
C TRP A 144 4.76 -12.34 -8.23
N ALA A 145 3.88 -13.34 -8.25
CA ALA A 145 4.09 -14.68 -7.69
C ALA A 145 4.07 -15.75 -8.78
N PHE A 146 5.13 -15.80 -9.58
CA PHE A 146 5.62 -17.14 -9.89
C PHE A 146 6.07 -17.75 -8.56
N PRO A 147 5.47 -18.85 -8.07
CA PRO A 147 6.02 -19.54 -6.92
C PRO A 147 7.46 -19.91 -7.25
N GLN A 148 8.40 -19.21 -6.62
CA GLN A 148 9.80 -19.55 -6.71
C GLN A 148 9.94 -20.80 -5.85
N ILE A 149 10.03 -21.96 -6.48
CA ILE A 149 10.54 -23.16 -5.80
C ILE A 149 12.00 -22.84 -5.48
N THR A 150 12.22 -22.26 -4.33
CA THR A 150 13.58 -22.05 -3.81
C THR A 150 13.97 -23.39 -3.21
N HIS A 151 14.81 -24.14 -3.91
CA HIS A 151 15.57 -25.21 -3.29
C HIS A 151 16.50 -24.53 -2.29
N ILE A 152 16.17 -24.62 -1.00
CA ILE A 152 17.13 -24.33 0.06
C ILE A 152 18.06 -25.53 0.06
N ASP A 153 19.22 -25.39 -0.58
CA ASP A 153 20.29 -26.38 -0.42
C ASP A 153 20.74 -26.35 1.03
N ASP A 154 20.49 -27.43 1.78
CA ASP A 154 21.04 -27.69 3.11
C ASP A 154 22.56 -27.95 3.04
N ALA A 155 23.31 -27.01 2.48
CA ALA A 155 24.76 -27.08 2.34
C ALA A 155 25.41 -25.95 3.13
N ARG A 156 25.54 -26.18 4.45
CA ARG A 156 26.67 -25.78 5.29
C ARG A 156 26.54 -26.39 6.69
N ALA A 157 27.02 -27.62 6.82
CA ALA A 157 27.68 -28.12 8.01
C ALA A 157 29.18 -28.25 7.71
#